data_AF-A0A3D3TDW0-F1
#
_entry.id   AF-A0A3D3TDW0-F1
#
_cell.length_a   1.000
_cell.length_b   1.000
_cell.length_c   1.000
_cell.angle_alpha   90.00
_cell.angle_beta   90.00
_cell.angle_gamma   90.00
#
_symmetry.space_group_name_H-M   'P 1'
#
loop_
_entity.id
_entity.type
_entity.pdbx_description
1 polymer ?
#
loop_
_entity_poly.entity_id
_entity_poly.type
_entity_poly.pdbx_seq_one_letter_code
_entity_poly.pdbx_strand_id
1 'polypeptide(L)'
;MRKNTIPYILSFFVSLIIFSACKKDNVLSRDKMVEVLRDIQLAEAISSTRYDDFRLKEQKEALINGVLEKHNITRAQLDSSLVWYSDNVDIYNRVNDSVVATLRREQDLLTKRMPRSLRPRKTVNFSILPAFFYLNEANPLLTFTIDSFQIKKYPDLKIDLSTLWVQEDTDADLSVTFTYRDTLINELIKLNKDTLYTIVKPEVSDTLKMVSGYIQLNTEGVSHQNILLYDIAVRDSIKAERPDIPELS
;
A
#
# COMPACT_ATOMS: atom_id res chain seq x y z
N MET A 1 -38.80 60.13 0.59
CA MET A 1 -37.40 59.61 0.51
C MET A 1 -37.37 58.18 1.04
N ARG A 2 -37.42 57.18 0.14
CA ARG A 2 -37.39 55.75 0.52
C ARG A 2 -35.93 55.35 0.66
N LYS A 3 -35.42 55.23 1.88
CA LYS A 3 -34.03 54.84 2.14
C LYS A 3 -33.82 53.42 1.59
N ASN A 4 -32.93 53.27 0.62
CA ASN A 4 -32.54 51.98 0.05
C ASN A 4 -31.73 51.22 1.10
N THR A 5 -32.42 50.48 1.97
CA THR A 5 -31.85 49.58 3.00
C THR A 5 -31.48 48.20 2.45
N ILE A 6 -31.92 47.90 1.22
CA ILE A 6 -31.70 46.63 0.51
C ILE A 6 -30.20 46.26 0.38
N PRO A 7 -29.25 47.15 0.01
CA PRO A 7 -27.84 46.75 -0.10
C PRO A 7 -27.19 46.41 1.25
N TYR A 8 -27.65 47.03 2.35
CA TYR A 8 -27.14 46.75 3.69
C TYR A 8 -27.67 45.41 4.24
N ILE A 9 -28.92 45.07 3.93
CA ILE A 9 -29.50 43.76 4.27
C ILE A 9 -28.80 42.64 3.49
N LEU A 10 -28.50 42.88 2.20
CA LEU A 10 -27.76 41.93 1.37
C LEU A 10 -26.32 41.73 1.88
N SER A 11 -25.63 42.82 2.25
CA SER A 11 -24.28 42.76 2.82
C SER A 11 -24.25 42.07 4.20
N PHE A 12 -25.26 42.28 5.03
CA PHE A 12 -25.40 41.59 6.32
C PHE A 12 -25.64 40.09 6.14
N PHE A 13 -26.49 39.69 5.17
CA PHE A 13 -26.71 38.27 4.86
C PHE A 13 -25.46 37.58 4.30
N VAL A 14 -24.70 38.26 3.43
CA VAL A 14 -23.41 37.76 2.93
C VAL A 14 -22.40 37.61 4.08
N SER A 15 -22.35 38.58 5.00
CA SER A 15 -21.48 38.50 6.19
C SER A 15 -21.88 37.38 7.15
N LEU A 16 -23.18 37.08 7.29
CA LEU A 16 -23.69 36.00 8.15
C LEU A 16 -23.37 34.60 7.58
N ILE A 17 -23.31 34.48 6.25
CA ILE A 17 -22.89 33.25 5.55
C ILE A 17 -21.38 33.02 5.73
N ILE A 18 -20.55 34.07 5.73
CA ILE A 18 -19.10 33.95 5.95
C ILE A 18 -18.77 33.57 7.40
N PHE A 19 -19.54 34.03 8.38
CA PHE A 19 -19.32 33.71 9.80
C PHE A 19 -19.80 32.32 10.24
N SER A 20 -20.65 31.66 9.45
CA SER A 20 -21.14 30.30 9.76
C SER A 20 -20.15 29.19 9.36
N ALA A 21 -19.03 29.53 8.71
CA ALA A 21 -18.01 28.57 8.27
C ALA A 21 -16.94 28.24 9.33
N CYS A 22 -16.93 28.92 10.48
CA CYS A 22 -16.02 28.61 11.59
C CYS A 22 -16.75 27.79 12.66
N LYS A 23 -17.09 26.54 12.33
CA LYS A 23 -17.51 25.56 13.34
C LYS A 23 -16.31 24.70 13.74
N LYS A 24 -15.94 24.85 15.00
CA LYS A 24 -15.03 24.01 15.77
C LYS A 24 -15.46 22.54 15.59
N ASP A 25 -14.49 21.66 15.31
CA ASP A 25 -14.59 20.20 15.08
C ASP A 25 -14.67 19.74 13.61
N ASN A 26 -13.71 20.18 12.79
CA ASN A 26 -13.45 19.64 11.43
C ASN A 26 -12.67 18.31 11.42
N VAL A 27 -12.48 17.67 12.58
CA VAL A 27 -11.77 16.40 12.72
C VAL A 27 -12.76 15.24 12.72
N LEU A 28 -12.52 14.24 11.87
CA LEU A 28 -13.33 13.03 11.80
C LEU A 28 -13.22 12.24 13.12
N SER A 29 -14.36 11.78 13.63
CA SER A 29 -14.37 10.87 14.77
C SER A 29 -13.65 9.56 14.42
N ARG A 30 -13.16 8.85 15.45
CA ARG A 30 -12.39 7.60 15.28
C ARG A 30 -13.09 6.61 14.36
N ASP A 31 -14.36 6.32 14.65
CA ASP A 31 -15.12 5.32 13.89
C ASP A 31 -15.35 5.77 12.45
N LYS A 32 -15.63 7.08 12.25
CA LYS A 32 -15.77 7.64 10.91
C LYS A 32 -14.46 7.60 10.12
N MET A 33 -13.34 7.84 10.78
CA MET A 33 -12.00 7.74 10.18
C MET A 33 -11.70 6.30 9.75
N VAL A 34 -12.08 5.29 10.56
CA VAL A 34 -11.94 3.87 10.21
C VAL A 34 -12.74 3.53 8.95
N GLU A 35 -13.98 4.00 8.84
CA GLU A 35 -14.80 3.76 7.64
C GLU A 35 -14.23 4.42 6.39
N VAL A 36 -13.79 5.67 6.51
CA VAL A 36 -13.23 6.45 5.40
C VAL A 36 -11.93 5.85 4.91
N LEU A 37 -10.98 5.55 5.81
CA LEU A 37 -9.68 4.97 5.43
C LEU A 37 -9.82 3.58 4.83
N ARG A 38 -10.76 2.75 5.31
CA ARG A 38 -11.05 1.45 4.70
C ARG A 38 -11.49 1.59 3.25
N ASP A 39 -12.45 2.48 2.98
CA ASP A 39 -12.98 2.67 1.63
C ASP A 39 -11.94 3.30 0.69
N ILE A 40 -11.06 4.17 1.23
CA ILE A 40 -9.90 4.69 0.48
C ILE A 40 -8.94 3.54 0.12
N GLN A 41 -8.60 2.66 1.06
CA GLN A 41 -7.75 1.50 0.78
C GLN A 41 -8.37 0.55 -0.25
N LEU A 42 -9.69 0.36 -0.21
CA LEU A 42 -10.42 -0.42 -1.23
C LEU A 42 -10.38 0.25 -2.60
N ALA A 43 -10.59 1.56 -2.67
CA ALA A 43 -10.48 2.34 -3.90
C ALA A 43 -9.06 2.27 -4.49
N GLU A 44 -8.03 2.39 -3.65
CA GLU A 44 -6.64 2.24 -4.07
C GLU A 44 -6.37 0.84 -4.62
N ALA A 45 -6.84 -0.21 -3.95
CA ALA A 45 -6.73 -1.59 -4.42
C ALA A 45 -7.46 -1.83 -5.75
N ILE A 46 -8.62 -1.22 -5.96
CA ILE A 46 -9.36 -1.26 -7.24
C ILE A 46 -8.54 -0.55 -8.33
N SER A 47 -8.02 0.64 -8.04
CA SER A 47 -7.23 1.43 -8.99
C SER A 47 -5.91 0.76 -9.37
N SER A 48 -5.29 0.02 -8.43
CA SER A 48 -4.06 -0.72 -8.69
C SER A 48 -4.33 -1.99 -9.48
N THR A 49 -5.44 -2.69 -9.21
CA THR A 49 -5.82 -3.92 -9.93
C THR A 49 -6.34 -3.63 -11.35
N ARG A 50 -7.04 -2.51 -11.55
CA ARG A 50 -7.57 -2.08 -12.86
C ARG A 50 -6.73 -0.95 -13.43
N TYR A 51 -5.42 -1.17 -13.52
CA TYR A 51 -4.45 -0.13 -13.89
C TYR A 51 -4.83 0.60 -15.18
N ASP A 52 -5.25 -0.11 -16.22
CA ASP A 52 -5.62 0.49 -17.51
C ASP A 52 -6.84 1.43 -17.44
N ASP A 53 -7.74 1.22 -16.49
CA ASP A 53 -8.94 2.05 -16.27
C ASP A 53 -8.65 3.30 -15.40
N PHE A 54 -7.54 3.29 -14.64
CA PHE A 54 -7.16 4.34 -13.68
C PHE A 54 -5.72 4.85 -13.87
N ARG A 55 -5.22 4.82 -15.11
CA ARG A 55 -3.84 5.25 -15.44
C ARG A 55 -3.61 6.74 -15.21
N LEU A 56 -4.65 7.56 -15.41
CA LEU A 56 -4.55 9.01 -15.26
C LEU A 56 -4.75 9.43 -13.80
N LYS A 57 -4.01 10.45 -13.38
CA LYS A 57 -4.09 10.99 -12.01
C LYS A 57 -5.51 11.45 -11.68
N GLU A 58 -6.19 12.04 -12.66
CA GLU A 58 -7.55 12.56 -12.58
C GLU A 58 -8.57 11.43 -12.33
N GLN A 59 -8.34 10.23 -12.89
CA GLN A 59 -9.21 9.07 -12.68
C GLN A 59 -9.04 8.49 -11.26
N LYS A 60 -7.82 8.45 -10.76
CA LYS A 60 -7.55 8.06 -9.36
C LYS A 60 -8.15 9.05 -8.38
N GLU A 61 -7.99 10.35 -8.66
CA GLU A 61 -8.59 11.41 -7.84
C GLU A 61 -10.12 11.37 -7.88
N ALA A 62 -10.74 11.10 -9.04
CA ALA A 62 -12.18 10.92 -9.14
C ALA A 62 -12.69 9.74 -8.30
N LEU A 63 -11.95 8.63 -8.27
CA LEU A 63 -12.30 7.47 -7.46
C LEU A 63 -12.24 7.79 -5.95
N ILE A 64 -11.17 8.47 -5.51
CA ILE A 64 -11.05 8.93 -4.12
C ILE A 64 -12.15 9.95 -3.79
N ASN A 65 -12.45 10.89 -4.69
CA ASN A 65 -13.54 11.85 -4.49
C ASN A 65 -14.90 11.15 -4.35
N GLY A 66 -15.15 10.08 -5.09
CA GLY A 66 -16.35 9.25 -4.92
C GLY A 66 -16.42 8.59 -3.54
N VAL A 67 -15.28 8.20 -2.95
CA VAL A 67 -15.23 7.72 -1.56
C VAL A 67 -15.55 8.84 -0.57
N LEU A 68 -14.99 10.04 -0.77
CA LEU A 68 -15.28 11.19 0.10
C LEU A 68 -16.76 11.58 0.05
N GLU A 69 -17.36 11.56 -1.15
CA GLU A 69 -18.79 11.81 -1.36
C GLU A 69 -19.65 10.76 -0.66
N LYS A 70 -19.33 9.46 -0.79
CA LYS A 70 -20.00 8.37 -0.07
C LYS A 70 -20.04 8.62 1.44
N HIS A 71 -18.97 9.19 2.00
CA HIS A 71 -18.86 9.46 3.42
C HIS A 71 -19.40 10.83 3.86
N ASN A 72 -19.87 11.65 2.92
CA ASN A 72 -20.29 13.05 3.14
C ASN A 72 -19.19 13.91 3.78
N ILE A 73 -17.95 13.73 3.34
CA ILE A 73 -16.80 14.50 3.83
C ILE A 73 -16.13 15.26 2.69
N THR A 74 -15.47 16.36 3.02
CA THR A 74 -14.68 17.12 2.05
C THR A 74 -13.21 16.71 2.10
N ARG A 75 -12.45 16.94 1.02
CA ARG A 75 -11.00 16.72 1.01
C ARG A 75 -10.31 17.53 2.11
N ALA A 76 -10.66 18.80 2.28
CA ALA A 76 -10.11 19.66 3.32
C ALA A 76 -10.40 19.13 4.74
N GLN A 77 -11.56 18.51 4.96
CA GLN A 77 -11.91 17.90 6.25
C GLN A 77 -11.09 16.63 6.51
N LEU A 78 -10.87 15.80 5.49
CA LEU A 78 -9.99 14.64 5.59
C LEU A 78 -8.55 15.07 5.88
N ASP A 79 -8.01 16.04 5.14
CA ASP A 79 -6.64 16.54 5.31
C ASP A 79 -6.45 17.13 6.72
N SER A 80 -7.41 17.94 7.18
CA SER A 80 -7.39 18.49 8.55
C SER A 80 -7.44 17.41 9.62
N SER A 81 -8.21 16.34 9.37
CA SER A 81 -8.29 15.19 10.27
C SER A 81 -6.97 14.43 10.31
N LEU A 82 -6.36 14.16 9.15
CA LEU A 82 -5.08 13.47 9.06
C LEU A 82 -3.96 14.20 9.81
N VAL A 83 -3.92 15.54 9.73
CA VAL A 83 -3.00 16.36 10.52
C VAL A 83 -3.24 16.13 12.02
N TRP A 84 -4.48 16.22 12.47
CA TRP A 84 -4.82 15.98 13.89
C TRP A 84 -4.46 14.56 14.34
N TYR A 85 -4.72 13.52 13.52
CA TYR A 85 -4.37 12.14 13.85
C TYR A 85 -2.85 11.88 13.82
N SER A 86 -2.08 12.66 13.05
CA SER A 86 -0.62 12.59 13.04
C SER A 86 -0.03 13.08 14.37
N ASP A 87 -0.65 14.09 14.99
CA ASP A 87 -0.31 14.55 16.34
C ASP A 87 -0.87 13.63 17.45
N ASN A 88 -1.76 12.70 17.11
CA ASN A 88 -2.44 11.77 18.03
C ASN A 88 -2.19 10.29 17.64
N VAL A 89 -0.90 9.94 17.52
CA VAL A 89 -0.42 8.66 16.97
C VAL A 89 -1.05 7.43 17.60
N ASP A 90 -1.25 7.38 18.93
CA ASP A 90 -1.86 6.24 19.60
C ASP A 90 -3.30 5.98 19.15
N ILE A 91 -4.06 7.05 18.91
CA ILE A 91 -5.44 6.96 18.42
C ILE A 91 -5.43 6.52 16.95
N TYR A 92 -4.49 7.05 16.17
CA TYR A 92 -4.33 6.71 14.76
C TYR A 92 -3.92 5.24 14.55
N ASN A 93 -3.01 4.71 15.36
CA ASN A 93 -2.65 3.28 15.34
C ASN A 93 -3.88 2.41 15.60
N ARG A 94 -4.69 2.75 16.59
CA ARG A 94 -5.97 2.05 16.87
C ARG A 94 -6.99 2.16 15.73
N VAL A 95 -6.95 3.24 14.95
CA VAL A 95 -7.76 3.39 13.73
C VAL A 95 -7.26 2.40 12.66
N ASN A 96 -5.96 2.41 12.38
CA ASN A 96 -5.34 1.52 11.39
C ASN A 96 -5.55 0.04 11.72
N ASP A 97 -5.36 -0.36 12.98
CA ASP A 97 -5.64 -1.73 13.44
C ASP A 97 -7.10 -2.13 13.19
N SER A 98 -8.02 -1.19 13.40
CA SER A 98 -9.46 -1.42 13.18
C SER A 98 -9.79 -1.53 11.69
N VAL A 99 -9.15 -0.73 10.84
CA VAL A 99 -9.27 -0.83 9.38
C VAL A 99 -8.77 -2.21 8.91
N VAL A 100 -7.56 -2.60 9.31
CA VAL A 100 -6.95 -3.89 8.96
C VAL A 100 -7.81 -5.05 9.43
N ALA A 101 -8.26 -5.04 10.69
CA ALA A 101 -9.11 -6.08 11.23
C ALA A 101 -10.44 -6.20 10.46
N THR A 102 -11.00 -5.08 10.01
CA THR A 102 -12.28 -5.11 9.29
C THR A 102 -12.13 -5.61 7.86
N LEU A 103 -11.09 -5.17 7.15
CA LEU A 103 -10.76 -5.69 5.82
C LEU A 103 -10.50 -7.21 5.85
N ARG A 104 -9.77 -7.71 6.87
CA ARG A 104 -9.57 -9.15 7.09
C ARG A 104 -10.89 -9.90 7.28
N ARG A 105 -11.78 -9.39 8.13
CA ARG A 105 -13.11 -10.00 8.35
C ARG A 105 -13.93 -10.06 7.07
N GLU A 106 -13.94 -8.98 6.29
CA GLU A 106 -14.68 -8.94 5.02
C GLU A 106 -14.08 -9.92 4.01
N GLN A 107 -12.76 -10.00 3.89
CA GLN A 107 -12.06 -10.99 3.08
C GLN A 107 -12.40 -12.43 3.48
N ASP A 108 -12.40 -12.72 4.78
CA ASP A 108 -12.76 -14.06 5.31
C ASP A 108 -14.21 -14.41 5.00
N LEU A 109 -15.13 -13.45 5.14
CA LEU A 109 -16.54 -13.64 4.81
C LEU A 109 -16.75 -13.91 3.32
N LEU A 110 -16.05 -13.19 2.45
CA LEU A 110 -16.08 -13.41 1.00
C LEU A 110 -15.50 -14.79 0.65
N THR A 111 -14.38 -15.17 1.25
CA THR A 111 -13.74 -16.49 1.06
C THR A 111 -14.62 -17.64 1.53
N LYS A 112 -15.36 -17.46 2.63
CA LYS A 112 -16.32 -18.45 3.16
C LYS A 112 -17.55 -18.60 2.27
N ARG A 113 -17.99 -17.53 1.59
CA ARG A 113 -19.16 -17.53 0.70
C ARG A 113 -18.83 -18.00 -0.72
N MET A 114 -17.56 -17.99 -1.13
CA MET A 114 -17.15 -18.53 -2.43
C MET A 114 -17.21 -20.07 -2.43
N PRO A 115 -17.90 -20.71 -3.40
CA PRO A 115 -17.83 -22.16 -3.54
C PRO A 115 -16.38 -22.58 -3.77
N ARG A 116 -15.97 -23.76 -3.28
CA ARG A 116 -14.58 -24.26 -3.38
C ARG A 116 -14.02 -24.21 -4.81
N SER A 117 -14.87 -24.29 -5.83
CA SER A 117 -14.52 -24.17 -7.25
C SER A 117 -14.27 -22.74 -7.76
N LEU A 118 -14.78 -21.72 -7.05
CA LEU A 118 -14.58 -20.29 -7.35
C LEU A 118 -13.63 -19.61 -6.36
N ARG A 119 -13.08 -20.34 -5.37
CA ARG A 119 -11.94 -19.85 -4.59
C ARG A 119 -10.82 -19.59 -5.58
N PRO A 120 -10.43 -18.33 -5.80
CA PRO A 120 -9.42 -18.04 -6.79
C PRO A 120 -8.09 -18.60 -6.27
N ARG A 121 -7.58 -19.66 -6.90
CA ARG A 121 -6.14 -19.98 -6.87
C ARG A 121 -5.45 -18.89 -7.71
N LYS A 122 -5.40 -17.67 -7.17
CA LYS A 122 -4.93 -16.49 -7.90
C LYS A 122 -3.42 -16.36 -7.69
N THR A 123 -2.65 -16.69 -8.71
CA THR A 123 -1.31 -16.12 -8.89
C THR A 123 -1.50 -14.62 -9.10
N VAL A 124 -1.15 -13.79 -8.13
CA VAL A 124 -1.16 -12.33 -8.31
C VAL A 124 0.15 -11.95 -8.98
N ASN A 125 0.10 -11.73 -10.30
CA ASN A 125 1.25 -11.32 -11.06
C ASN A 125 1.40 -9.79 -11.00
N PHE A 126 2.42 -9.31 -10.29
CA PHE A 126 2.67 -7.89 -10.19
C PHE A 126 3.73 -7.44 -11.20
N SER A 127 3.34 -6.57 -12.12
CA SER A 127 4.30 -5.81 -12.97
C SER A 127 5.04 -4.72 -12.18
N ILE A 128 4.62 -4.44 -10.94
CA ILE A 128 5.21 -3.48 -10.00
C ILE A 128 5.22 -4.15 -8.62
N LEU A 129 6.40 -4.38 -8.04
CA LEU A 129 6.54 -4.99 -6.71
C LEU A 129 5.63 -4.27 -5.69
N PRO A 130 4.74 -4.99 -4.99
CA PRO A 130 3.87 -4.37 -3.99
C PRO A 130 4.70 -3.98 -2.77
N ALA A 131 4.44 -2.83 -2.16
CA ALA A 131 5.18 -2.37 -0.97
C ALA A 131 5.08 -3.34 0.22
N PHE A 132 4.00 -4.12 0.28
CA PHE A 132 3.83 -5.24 1.21
C PHE A 132 2.94 -6.33 0.59
N PHE A 133 3.06 -7.57 1.08
CA PHE A 133 2.26 -8.72 0.66
C PHE A 133 2.09 -9.72 1.80
N TYR A 134 0.92 -10.37 1.89
CA TYR A 134 0.67 -11.42 2.88
C TYR A 134 0.74 -12.79 2.21
N LEU A 135 1.71 -13.61 2.62
CA LEU A 135 1.77 -15.02 2.26
C LEU A 135 1.00 -15.85 3.28
N ASN A 136 0.04 -16.63 2.80
CA ASN A 136 -0.78 -17.52 3.62
C ASN A 136 -1.43 -18.62 2.78
N GLU A 137 -2.24 -19.47 3.41
CA GLU A 137 -2.97 -20.55 2.74
C GLU A 137 -3.81 -20.09 1.53
N ALA A 138 -4.35 -18.88 1.57
CA ALA A 138 -5.18 -18.34 0.48
C ALA A 138 -4.33 -17.70 -0.63
N ASN A 139 -3.20 -17.10 -0.28
CA ASN A 139 -2.27 -16.44 -1.20
C ASN A 139 -0.85 -16.95 -0.94
N PRO A 140 -0.54 -18.20 -1.31
CA PRO A 140 0.74 -18.82 -0.98
C PRO A 140 1.85 -18.42 -1.94
N LEU A 141 1.57 -17.57 -2.95
CA LEU A 141 2.51 -17.26 -4.02
C LEU A 141 2.42 -15.78 -4.40
N LEU A 142 3.56 -15.10 -4.27
CA LEU A 142 3.81 -13.80 -4.88
C LEU A 142 4.73 -14.00 -6.08
N THR A 143 4.43 -13.42 -7.24
CA THR A 143 5.36 -13.38 -8.38
C THR A 143 5.65 -11.94 -8.78
N PHE A 144 6.86 -11.69 -9.26
CA PHE A 144 7.27 -10.36 -9.70
C PHE A 144 8.14 -10.41 -10.94
N THR A 145 8.16 -9.30 -11.68
CA THR A 145 9.06 -9.09 -12.81
C THR A 145 9.49 -7.62 -12.86
N ILE A 146 10.78 -7.40 -13.07
CA ILE A 146 11.42 -6.10 -13.26
C ILE A 146 11.98 -6.10 -14.68
N ASP A 147 11.41 -5.27 -15.53
CA ASP A 147 11.80 -5.18 -16.94
C ASP A 147 13.06 -4.32 -17.16
N SER A 148 13.57 -4.38 -18.39
CA SER A 148 14.77 -3.62 -18.79
C SER A 148 14.64 -2.10 -18.65
N PHE A 149 13.44 -1.53 -18.66
CA PHE A 149 13.26 -0.08 -18.48
C PHE A 149 13.48 0.34 -17.02
N GLN A 150 13.01 -0.48 -16.08
CA GLN A 150 13.24 -0.25 -14.66
C GLN A 150 14.68 -0.54 -14.28
N ILE A 151 15.26 -1.64 -14.79
CA ILE A 151 16.66 -2.01 -14.52
C ILE A 151 17.64 -0.89 -14.91
N LYS A 152 17.40 -0.19 -16.04
CA LYS A 152 18.25 0.93 -16.47
C LYS A 152 18.33 2.10 -15.48
N LYS A 153 17.36 2.22 -14.56
CA LYS A 153 17.36 3.25 -13.53
C LYS A 153 18.24 2.90 -12.32
N TYR A 154 18.64 1.64 -12.19
CA TYR A 154 19.38 1.10 -11.05
C TYR A 154 20.60 0.31 -11.54
N PRO A 155 21.72 0.98 -11.88
CA PRO A 155 22.95 0.32 -12.34
C PRO A 155 23.45 -0.74 -11.34
N ASP A 156 23.40 -0.42 -10.04
CA ASP A 156 23.75 -1.32 -8.94
C ASP A 156 22.47 -1.85 -8.27
N LEU A 157 21.64 -2.53 -9.08
CA LEU A 157 20.35 -3.05 -8.66
C LEU A 157 20.47 -3.96 -7.42
N LYS A 158 19.71 -3.59 -6.39
CA LYS A 158 19.45 -4.37 -5.19
C LYS A 158 17.94 -4.56 -5.02
N ILE A 159 17.52 -5.71 -4.53
CA ILE A 159 16.14 -5.98 -4.15
C ILE A 159 16.13 -6.20 -2.64
N ASP A 160 15.43 -5.32 -1.93
CA ASP A 160 15.22 -5.43 -0.50
C ASP A 160 13.83 -6.00 -0.21
N LEU A 161 13.77 -6.87 0.80
CA LEU A 161 12.56 -7.54 1.26
C LEU A 161 12.66 -7.77 2.76
N SER A 162 11.74 -7.19 3.54
CA SER A 162 11.64 -7.49 4.97
C SER A 162 10.53 -8.49 5.25
N THR A 163 10.76 -9.36 6.24
CA THR A 163 9.79 -10.38 6.66
C THR A 163 9.38 -10.19 8.12
N LEU A 164 8.12 -10.48 8.43
CA LEU A 164 7.56 -10.61 9.78
C LEU A 164 6.74 -11.89 9.90
N TRP A 165 6.74 -12.47 11.10
CA TRP A 165 6.04 -13.70 11.47
C TRP A 165 6.56 -14.96 10.75
N VAL A 166 7.83 -14.94 10.38
CA VAL A 166 8.58 -16.11 9.88
C VAL A 166 9.28 -16.78 11.05
N GLN A 167 9.06 -18.08 11.19
CA GLN A 167 9.67 -18.94 12.20
C GLN A 167 10.67 -19.90 11.54
N GLU A 168 11.54 -20.55 12.32
CA GLU A 168 12.56 -21.46 11.78
C GLU A 168 11.97 -22.66 11.01
N ASP A 169 10.75 -23.08 11.38
CA ASP A 169 9.99 -24.16 10.76
C ASP A 169 9.10 -23.67 9.60
N THR A 170 9.17 -22.39 9.25
CA THR A 170 8.44 -21.84 8.11
C THR A 170 9.01 -22.38 6.81
N ASP A 171 8.18 -23.07 6.04
CA ASP A 171 8.56 -23.61 4.75
C ASP A 171 8.20 -22.60 3.65
N ALA A 172 9.01 -21.56 3.54
CA ALA A 172 8.86 -20.53 2.52
C ALA A 172 10.18 -20.22 1.81
N ASP A 173 10.09 -20.04 0.49
CA ASP A 173 11.24 -19.81 -0.37
C ASP A 173 11.03 -18.58 -1.25
N LEU A 174 12.06 -17.75 -1.36
CA LEU A 174 12.21 -16.69 -2.36
C LEU A 174 13.14 -17.19 -3.46
N SER A 175 12.68 -17.13 -4.72
CA SER A 175 13.52 -17.35 -5.89
C SER A 175 13.61 -16.09 -6.74
N VAL A 176 14.83 -15.76 -7.17
CA VAL A 176 15.13 -14.63 -8.05
C VAL A 176 15.95 -15.13 -9.23
N THR A 177 15.52 -14.79 -10.44
CA THR A 177 16.18 -15.12 -11.70
C THR A 177 16.62 -13.84 -12.39
N PHE A 178 17.92 -13.73 -12.65
CA PHE A 178 18.53 -12.70 -13.46
C PHE A 178 18.73 -13.21 -14.89
N THR A 179 18.01 -12.61 -15.82
CA THR A 179 18.06 -12.95 -17.25
C THR A 179 18.91 -11.94 -18.00
N TYR A 180 20.07 -12.38 -18.44
CA TYR A 180 20.97 -11.64 -19.33
C TYR A 180 20.68 -12.01 -20.79
N ARG A 181 21.53 -11.57 -21.72
CA ARG A 181 21.34 -11.88 -23.15
C ARG A 181 21.57 -13.37 -23.41
N ASP A 182 22.68 -13.90 -22.88
CA ASP A 182 23.14 -15.26 -23.15
C ASP A 182 23.25 -16.11 -21.87
N THR A 183 22.94 -15.53 -20.71
CA THR A 183 23.10 -16.17 -19.40
C THR A 183 21.84 -16.05 -18.55
N LEU A 184 21.53 -17.10 -17.78
CA LEU A 184 20.49 -17.12 -16.75
C LEU A 184 21.15 -17.44 -15.40
N ILE A 185 20.90 -16.62 -14.38
CA ILE A 185 21.39 -16.86 -13.02
C ILE A 185 20.18 -16.94 -12.09
N ASN A 186 20.08 -18.01 -11.31
CA ASN A 186 19.02 -18.23 -10.34
C ASN A 186 19.58 -18.22 -8.91
N GLU A 187 18.90 -17.50 -8.03
CA GLU A 187 19.16 -17.46 -6.61
C GLU A 187 17.92 -17.96 -5.87
N LEU A 188 18.12 -18.83 -4.88
CA LEU A 188 17.07 -19.40 -4.05
C LEU A 188 17.42 -19.17 -2.59
N ILE A 189 16.52 -18.54 -1.85
CA ILE A 189 16.71 -18.10 -0.48
C ILE A 189 15.57 -18.66 0.37
N LYS A 190 15.90 -19.38 1.43
CA LYS A 190 14.92 -19.83 2.42
C LYS A 190 14.54 -18.68 3.33
N LEU A 191 13.25 -18.48 3.55
CA LEU A 191 12.70 -17.51 4.49
C LEU A 191 12.45 -18.23 5.83
N ASN A 192 13.42 -18.19 6.73
CA ASN A 192 13.39 -18.93 8.00
C ASN A 192 13.45 -18.03 9.26
N LYS A 193 13.47 -16.71 9.07
CA LYS A 193 13.46 -15.74 10.16
C LYS A 193 12.95 -14.37 9.69
N ASP A 194 12.55 -13.57 10.67
CA ASP A 194 12.25 -12.15 10.51
C ASP A 194 13.53 -11.35 10.32
N THR A 195 13.77 -10.85 9.11
CA THR A 195 14.94 -10.05 8.77
C THR A 195 14.70 -9.27 7.48
N LEU A 196 15.58 -8.32 7.22
CA LEU A 196 15.78 -7.78 5.88
C LEU A 196 16.64 -8.78 5.07
N TYR A 197 16.13 -9.15 3.90
CA TYR A 197 16.87 -9.86 2.85
C TYR A 197 17.22 -8.86 1.74
N THR A 198 18.49 -8.83 1.35
CA THR A 198 18.99 -7.99 0.25
C THR A 198 19.59 -8.88 -0.81
N ILE A 199 19.02 -8.83 -2.01
CA ILE A 199 19.46 -9.59 -3.18
C ILE A 199 20.19 -8.62 -4.09
N VAL A 200 21.44 -8.92 -4.42
CA VAL A 200 22.31 -8.05 -5.21
C VAL A 200 22.43 -8.59 -6.62
N LYS A 201 22.33 -7.70 -7.61
CA LYS A 201 22.59 -8.05 -9.01
C LYS A 201 23.97 -8.71 -9.16
N PRO A 202 24.07 -9.92 -9.75
CA PRO A 202 25.35 -10.55 -10.04
C PRO A 202 26.21 -9.72 -11.00
N GLU A 203 27.52 -9.65 -10.73
CA GLU A 203 28.48 -9.01 -11.62
C GLU A 203 28.80 -9.91 -12.81
N VAL A 204 28.16 -9.60 -13.94
CA VAL A 204 28.34 -10.33 -15.20
C VAL A 204 28.62 -9.33 -16.31
N SER A 205 29.59 -9.64 -17.17
CA SER A 205 29.93 -8.84 -18.36
C SER A 205 28.90 -9.04 -19.51
N ASP A 206 27.62 -9.04 -19.19
CA ASP A 206 26.51 -9.12 -20.16
C ASP A 206 25.39 -8.15 -19.76
N THR A 207 24.55 -7.77 -20.72
CA THR A 207 23.45 -6.84 -20.50
C THR A 207 22.27 -7.56 -19.84
N LEU A 208 22.01 -7.22 -18.57
CA LEU A 208 20.80 -7.68 -17.88
C LEU A 208 19.54 -7.19 -18.62
N LYS A 209 18.65 -8.13 -18.95
CA LYS A 209 17.40 -7.87 -19.69
C LYS A 209 16.19 -7.84 -18.77
N MET A 210 16.15 -8.73 -17.78
CA MET A 210 15.00 -8.91 -16.92
C MET A 210 15.43 -9.51 -15.60
N VAL A 211 14.74 -9.14 -14.53
CA VAL A 211 14.77 -9.87 -13.27
C VAL A 211 13.36 -10.38 -13.00
N SER A 212 13.21 -11.65 -12.71
CA SER A 212 11.90 -12.24 -12.40
C SER A 212 12.03 -13.13 -11.18
N GLY A 213 10.96 -13.31 -10.41
CA GLY A 213 11.04 -14.15 -9.24
C GLY A 213 9.69 -14.48 -8.65
N TYR A 214 9.74 -15.30 -7.62
CA TYR A 214 8.57 -15.65 -6.84
C TYR A 214 8.93 -15.84 -5.37
N ILE A 215 7.94 -15.66 -4.51
CA ILE A 215 7.99 -16.03 -3.10
C ILE A 215 6.84 -16.97 -2.85
N GLN A 216 7.17 -18.18 -2.41
CA GLN A 216 6.22 -19.25 -2.19
C GLN A 216 6.22 -19.66 -0.73
N LEU A 217 5.04 -19.81 -0.17
CA LEU A 217 4.79 -20.47 1.10
C LEU A 217 4.27 -21.88 0.81
N ASN A 218 4.95 -22.89 1.33
CA ASN A 218 4.42 -24.24 1.35
C ASN A 218 3.38 -24.37 2.46
N THR A 219 2.15 -24.66 2.05
CA THR A 219 1.00 -24.75 2.96
C THR A 219 0.68 -26.20 3.32
N GLU A 220 1.48 -27.17 2.85
CA GLU A 220 1.26 -28.58 3.15
C GLU A 220 1.67 -28.89 4.59
N GLY A 221 0.72 -29.37 5.40
CA GLY A 221 0.97 -29.87 6.74
C GLY A 221 1.06 -28.82 7.86
N VAL A 222 1.03 -27.52 7.53
CA VAL A 222 1.06 -26.44 8.54
C VAL A 222 -0.19 -25.57 8.45
N SER A 223 -0.91 -25.48 9.56
CA SER A 223 -2.17 -24.74 9.63
C SER A 223 -1.94 -23.33 10.17
N HIS A 224 -2.47 -22.31 9.48
CA HIS A 224 -2.48 -20.89 9.87
C HIS A 224 -1.15 -20.11 9.80
N GLN A 225 -0.20 -20.49 8.93
CA GLN A 225 0.96 -19.64 8.68
C GLN A 225 0.55 -18.35 7.92
N ASN A 226 0.93 -17.21 8.49
CA ASN A 226 0.71 -15.88 7.92
C ASN A 226 2.02 -15.10 7.98
N ILE A 227 2.66 -14.91 6.84
CA ILE A 227 3.91 -14.14 6.73
C ILE A 227 3.59 -12.79 6.12
N LEU A 228 4.12 -11.72 6.71
CA LEU A 228 4.08 -10.39 6.12
C LEU A 228 5.42 -10.11 5.45
N LEU A 229 5.34 -9.86 4.15
CA LEU A 229 6.41 -9.27 3.35
C LEU A 229 6.19 -7.77 3.29
N TYR A 230 7.21 -6.96 3.55
CA TYR A 230 7.10 -5.50 3.51
C TYR A 230 8.43 -4.84 3.16
N ASP A 231 8.37 -3.54 2.87
CA ASP A 231 9.51 -2.76 2.34
C ASP A 231 10.12 -3.41 1.09
N ILE A 232 9.25 -3.99 0.24
CA ILE A 232 9.68 -4.64 -0.99
C ILE A 232 10.07 -3.57 -1.99
N ALA A 233 11.37 -3.39 -2.19
CA ALA A 233 11.88 -2.26 -2.95
C ALA A 233 13.04 -2.67 -3.86
N VAL A 234 13.12 -2.02 -5.02
CA VAL A 234 14.31 -2.04 -5.88
C VAL A 234 15.11 -0.79 -5.57
N ARG A 235 16.38 -0.95 -5.17
CA ARG A 235 17.27 0.14 -4.79
C ARG A 235 18.52 0.18 -5.66
N ASP A 236 19.15 1.36 -5.69
CA ASP A 236 20.49 1.55 -6.22
C ASP A 236 21.48 1.64 -5.05
N SER A 237 22.68 1.09 -5.21
CA SER A 237 23.70 1.15 -4.14
C SER A 237 24.19 2.57 -3.84
N ILE A 238 23.97 3.53 -4.74
CA ILE A 238 24.50 4.90 -4.66
C ILE A 238 23.57 5.86 -3.89
N LYS A 239 22.34 5.45 -3.53
CA LYS A 239 21.35 6.33 -2.88
C LYS A 239 20.83 5.81 -1.54
N ALA A 240 21.72 5.24 -0.73
CA ALA A 240 21.47 4.99 0.69
C ALA A 240 22.05 6.14 1.52
N GLU A 241 21.46 7.33 1.41
CA GLU A 241 21.77 8.42 2.33
C GLU A 241 21.02 8.12 3.65
N ARG A 242 21.80 7.73 4.68
CA ARG A 242 21.30 7.66 6.06
C ARG A 242 20.74 9.04 6.42
N PRO A 243 19.56 9.17 7.04
CA PRO A 243 19.24 10.39 7.73
C PRO A 243 20.26 10.56 8.88
N ASP A 244 21.04 11.63 8.80
CA ASP A 244 21.91 12.08 9.89
C ASP A 244 21.08 12.24 11.16
N ILE A 245 21.36 11.39 12.15
CA ILE A 245 20.91 11.59 13.52
C ILE A 245 21.90 12.60 14.12
N PRO A 246 21.48 13.82 14.51
CA PRO A 246 22.37 14.71 15.21
C PRO A 246 22.68 14.11 16.58
N GLU A 247 23.96 13.87 16.85
CA GLU A 247 24.47 13.61 18.20
C GLU A 247 24.07 14.80 19.10
N LEU A 248 23.22 14.54 20.10
CA LEU A 248 23.07 15.47 21.20
C LEU A 248 24.37 15.46 22.01
N SER A 249 25.04 16.62 22.00
CA SER A 249 26.02 17.02 23.02
C SER A 249 25.32 17.81 24.12
#